data_AF-M0CNB0-F1
#
_entry.id   AF-M0CNB0-F1
#
_cell.length_a   1.000
_cell.length_b   1.000
_cell.length_c   1.000
_cell.angle_alpha   90.00
_cell.angle_beta   90.00
_cell.angle_gamma   90.00
#
_symmetry.space_group_name_H-M   'P 1'
#
loop_
_entity.id
_entity.type
_entity.pdbx_description
1 polymer ?
#
loop_
_entity_poly.entity_id
_entity_poly.type
_entity_poly.pdbx_seq_one_letter_code
_entity_poly.pdbx_strand_id
1 'polypeptide(L)'
;MRISFALALLGCLAVAGCVGGPATPTPAVEADTPSGTPAVSPTASPSPTPDATRTPTPTGPTGTQSATETASATATVPRGNVSVEYVIRMDSLPDHVANVTLEFGGVYFSERPDDIDSCAGVAPPMDNRYDPTPTPLPTPAGACWDAGSASAVTFVPGDGERSLGTFEAPGRFDGGDMLVVRDVVVRLENGTAATKVYDTDFTLARTEPTTETVGLAVSISYDPDSTDRPWDYTVETSLFDPTD
;
A
#
# COMPACT_ATOMS: atom_id res chain seq x y z
N MET A 1 48.61 41.15 10.70
CA MET A 1 48.83 42.58 11.01
C MET A 1 47.98 43.37 10.02
N ARG A 2 46.74 43.71 10.41
CA ARG A 2 46.20 45.08 10.57
C ARG A 2 46.24 45.91 9.27
N ILE A 3 45.21 46.56 8.74
CA ILE A 3 43.87 46.99 9.19
C ILE A 3 43.19 47.63 7.93
N SER A 4 41.90 47.35 7.67
CA SER A 4 40.80 48.30 7.28
C SER A 4 40.96 49.27 6.07
N PHE A 5 39.94 49.73 5.31
CA PHE A 5 38.48 49.84 5.46
C PHE A 5 37.84 50.31 4.12
N ALA A 6 36.61 49.85 3.86
CA ALA A 6 35.43 50.54 3.28
C ALA A 6 35.54 51.52 2.09
N LEU A 7 34.71 51.28 1.06
CA LEU A 7 33.82 52.32 0.53
C LEU A 7 32.50 51.71 0.03
N ALA A 8 31.39 52.35 0.40
CA ALA A 8 30.00 51.96 0.19
C ALA A 8 29.37 52.67 -1.02
N LEU A 9 28.33 52.07 -1.61
CA LEU A 9 27.26 52.68 -2.44
C LEU A 9 26.21 51.58 -2.65
N LEU A 10 25.14 51.44 -1.85
CA LEU A 10 23.95 52.28 -1.68
C LEU A 10 23.22 52.58 -3.00
N GLY A 11 22.16 51.81 -3.26
CA GLY A 11 21.20 52.03 -4.36
C GLY A 11 19.84 51.42 -4.02
N CYS A 12 19.05 52.13 -3.21
CA CYS A 12 17.61 51.88 -3.03
C CYS A 12 16.84 52.44 -4.22
N LEU A 13 15.93 51.66 -4.80
CA LEU A 13 14.82 52.16 -5.60
C LEU A 13 13.56 51.34 -5.27
N ALA A 14 12.72 51.94 -4.44
CA ALA A 14 11.35 51.52 -4.19
C ALA A 14 10.42 52.36 -5.09
N VAL A 15 9.46 51.72 -5.77
CA VAL A 15 8.25 52.40 -6.26
C VAL A 15 7.05 51.47 -6.13
N ALA A 16 6.03 52.02 -5.44
CA ALA A 16 4.58 51.74 -5.37
C ALA A 16 4.01 50.65 -6.30
N GLY A 17 3.06 49.80 -5.88
CA GLY A 17 1.91 50.05 -5.01
C GLY A 17 0.64 49.89 -5.84
N CYS A 18 -0.19 48.89 -5.53
CA CYS A 18 -1.58 48.88 -5.98
C CYS A 18 -2.46 48.28 -4.88
N VAL A 19 -3.15 49.19 -4.19
CA VAL A 19 -4.20 48.92 -3.21
C VAL A 19 -5.51 48.92 -3.98
N GLY A 20 -6.28 47.84 -3.87
CA GLY A 20 -7.64 47.76 -4.40
C GLY A 20 -8.42 46.64 -3.72
N GLY A 21 -9.20 46.98 -2.69
CA GLY A 21 -10.40 46.22 -2.30
C GLY A 21 -11.64 47.07 -2.58
N PRO A 22 -12.81 46.74 -2.01
CA PRO A 22 -13.52 45.46 -1.96
C PRO A 22 -14.86 45.54 -2.75
N ALA A 23 -15.44 44.40 -3.15
CA ALA A 23 -16.89 44.33 -3.42
C ALA A 23 -17.39 42.87 -3.43
N THR A 24 -18.09 42.50 -2.37
CA THR A 24 -19.09 41.42 -2.36
C THR A 24 -20.39 41.96 -2.97
N PRO A 25 -21.06 41.18 -3.84
CA PRO A 25 -22.42 40.76 -3.47
C PRO A 25 -22.72 39.30 -3.82
N THR A 26 -23.09 38.52 -2.80
CA THR A 26 -24.04 37.38 -2.86
C THR A 26 -25.45 38.01 -2.76
N PRO A 27 -26.52 37.59 -3.48
CA PRO A 27 -26.99 36.19 -3.55
C PRO A 27 -27.70 35.73 -4.85
N ALA A 28 -27.78 34.41 -5.04
CA ALA A 28 -28.95 33.78 -5.63
C ALA A 28 -29.15 32.40 -4.97
N VAL A 29 -30.22 32.30 -4.21
CA VAL A 29 -30.81 31.05 -3.73
C VAL A 29 -31.68 30.52 -4.88
N GLU A 30 -31.40 29.32 -5.35
CA GLU A 30 -32.43 28.47 -5.96
C GLU A 30 -32.52 27.19 -5.13
N ALA A 31 -33.68 27.04 -4.51
CA ALA A 31 -34.13 25.85 -3.82
C ALA A 31 -35.09 25.06 -4.73
N ASP A 32 -35.32 23.80 -4.34
CA ASP A 32 -36.29 22.82 -4.84
C ASP A 32 -35.81 22.01 -6.06
N THR A 33 -35.66 20.67 -6.02
CA THR A 33 -36.43 19.63 -5.32
C THR A 33 -35.63 18.31 -5.28
N PRO A 34 -35.72 17.48 -4.23
CA PRO A 34 -35.19 16.11 -4.26
C PRO A 34 -36.12 15.19 -5.07
N SER A 35 -35.61 14.61 -6.16
CA SER A 35 -36.32 13.56 -6.89
C SER A 35 -36.02 12.20 -6.26
N GLY A 36 -37.10 11.54 -5.84
CA GLY A 36 -37.07 10.34 -5.02
C GLY A 36 -36.47 9.11 -5.70
N THR A 37 -35.88 8.28 -4.85
CA THR A 37 -35.49 6.88 -5.00
C THR A 37 -36.53 6.02 -5.74
N PRO A 38 -36.09 5.17 -6.67
CA PRO A 38 -36.64 3.83 -6.81
C PRO A 38 -35.75 2.85 -6.03
N ALA A 39 -36.34 2.23 -5.01
CA ALA A 39 -35.72 1.13 -4.29
C ALA A 39 -35.60 -0.06 -5.24
N VAL A 40 -34.37 -0.50 -5.52
CA VAL A 40 -34.15 -1.72 -6.29
C VAL A 40 -34.42 -2.88 -5.33
N SER A 41 -35.52 -3.59 -5.60
CA SER A 41 -35.96 -4.79 -4.89
C SER A 41 -34.87 -5.87 -4.96
N PRO A 42 -34.50 -6.54 -3.86
CA PRO A 42 -33.59 -7.67 -3.93
C PRO A 42 -34.28 -8.84 -4.65
N THR A 43 -33.74 -9.25 -5.79
CA THR A 43 -34.10 -10.50 -6.46
C THR A 43 -33.73 -11.66 -5.56
N ALA A 44 -34.73 -12.42 -5.12
CA ALA A 44 -34.53 -13.67 -4.40
C ALA A 44 -33.74 -14.65 -5.29
N SER A 45 -32.59 -15.09 -4.78
CA SER A 45 -31.81 -16.18 -5.37
C SER A 45 -32.57 -17.50 -5.24
N PRO A 46 -32.62 -18.36 -6.28
CA PRO A 46 -33.31 -19.64 -6.19
C PRO A 46 -32.62 -20.58 -5.19
N SER A 47 -33.45 -21.23 -4.38
CA SER A 47 -33.11 -22.32 -3.46
C SER A 47 -32.36 -23.45 -4.19
N PRO A 48 -31.28 -24.03 -3.62
CA PRO A 48 -30.74 -25.27 -4.15
C PRO A 48 -31.75 -26.40 -3.96
N THR A 49 -32.05 -27.10 -5.05
CA THR A 49 -32.75 -28.39 -5.06
C THR A 49 -31.88 -29.43 -4.33
N PRO A 50 -32.42 -30.24 -3.39
CA PRO A 50 -31.69 -31.37 -2.86
C PRO A 50 -31.59 -32.44 -3.94
N ASP A 51 -30.41 -32.63 -4.53
CA ASP A 51 -30.18 -33.73 -5.45
C ASP A 51 -29.89 -35.04 -4.68
N ALA A 52 -30.31 -36.13 -5.30
CA ALA A 52 -30.79 -37.36 -4.69
C ALA A 52 -29.76 -38.16 -3.86
N THR A 53 -30.25 -38.66 -2.72
CA THR A 53 -29.67 -39.79 -1.98
C THR A 53 -29.53 -41.01 -2.91
N ARG A 54 -28.31 -41.32 -3.35
CA ARG A 54 -28.00 -42.64 -3.90
C ARG A 54 -27.81 -43.63 -2.76
N THR A 55 -28.70 -44.60 -2.68
CA THR A 55 -28.56 -45.79 -1.84
C THR A 55 -27.56 -46.73 -2.52
N PRO A 56 -26.43 -47.12 -1.90
CA PRO A 56 -25.62 -48.21 -2.41
C PRO A 56 -26.29 -49.56 -2.07
N THR A 57 -26.68 -50.30 -3.10
CA THR A 57 -27.06 -51.72 -3.01
C THR A 57 -25.86 -52.55 -2.56
N PRO A 58 -25.97 -53.42 -1.54
CA PRO A 58 -24.87 -54.23 -1.07
C PRO A 58 -24.71 -55.48 -1.95
N THR A 59 -23.55 -55.61 -2.58
CA THR A 59 -23.06 -56.88 -3.12
C THR A 59 -21.77 -57.22 -2.37
N GLY A 60 -21.85 -58.16 -1.43
CA GLY A 60 -20.68 -58.90 -0.95
C GLY A 60 -20.68 -60.32 -1.52
N PRO A 61 -19.73 -61.18 -1.14
CA PRO A 61 -18.39 -60.92 -0.62
C PRO A 61 -17.33 -61.59 -1.53
N THR A 62 -16.04 -61.29 -1.34
CA THR A 62 -14.87 -62.23 -1.33
C THR A 62 -13.59 -61.42 -1.53
N GLY A 63 -12.65 -61.49 -0.58
CA GLY A 63 -11.25 -61.10 -0.81
C GLY A 63 -10.61 -60.27 0.30
N THR A 64 -10.21 -60.95 1.37
CA THR A 64 -9.04 -60.73 2.24
C THR A 64 -8.15 -59.50 1.97
N GLN A 65 -8.18 -58.51 2.87
CA GLN A 65 -7.04 -58.14 3.74
C GLN A 65 -7.44 -57.01 4.69
N SER A 66 -7.26 -57.29 5.98
CA SER A 66 -7.47 -56.38 7.09
C SER A 66 -6.17 -55.60 7.34
N ALA A 67 -6.20 -54.30 7.10
CA ALA A 67 -5.29 -53.34 7.70
C ALA A 67 -6.13 -52.09 8.01
N THR A 68 -6.72 -52.08 9.21
CA THR A 68 -7.29 -50.86 9.78
C THR A 68 -6.12 -49.98 10.21
N GLU A 69 -5.56 -49.19 9.28
CA GLU A 69 -4.83 -47.99 9.67
C GLU A 69 -5.86 -47.03 10.28
N THR A 70 -5.93 -47.05 11.61
CA THR A 70 -6.51 -45.94 12.35
C THR A 70 -5.57 -44.77 12.13
N ALA A 71 -5.86 -43.93 11.13
CA ALA A 71 -5.23 -42.63 10.98
C ALA A 71 -5.55 -41.86 12.26
N SER A 72 -4.60 -41.88 13.21
CA SER A 72 -4.62 -41.00 14.35
C SER A 72 -4.50 -39.60 13.79
N ALA A 73 -5.63 -38.89 13.69
CA ALA A 73 -5.63 -37.47 13.41
C ALA A 73 -4.81 -36.83 14.54
N THR A 74 -3.54 -36.54 14.25
CA THR A 74 -2.73 -35.68 15.10
C THR A 74 -3.50 -34.36 15.17
N ALA A 75 -4.06 -34.07 16.34
CA ALA A 75 -4.63 -32.75 16.59
C ALA A 75 -3.48 -31.75 16.43
N THR A 76 -3.44 -31.06 15.29
CA THR A 76 -2.56 -29.92 15.10
C THR A 76 -2.90 -28.94 16.21
N VAL A 77 -1.95 -28.70 17.11
CA VAL A 77 -2.06 -27.65 18.13
C VAL A 77 -2.47 -26.37 17.38
N PRO A 78 -3.55 -25.69 17.78
CA PRO A 78 -3.90 -24.42 17.16
C PRO A 78 -2.69 -23.50 17.26
N ARG A 79 -2.06 -23.17 16.13
CA ARG A 79 -1.06 -22.11 16.11
C ARG A 79 -1.78 -20.82 16.49
N GLY A 80 -1.20 -20.09 17.45
CA GLY A 80 -1.67 -18.73 17.75
C GLY A 80 -1.59 -17.85 16.51
N ASN A 81 -2.30 -16.73 16.51
CA ASN A 81 -2.21 -15.77 15.40
C ASN A 81 -0.75 -15.36 15.15
N VAL A 82 -0.42 -15.12 13.88
CA VAL A 82 0.82 -14.44 13.48
C VAL A 82 0.51 -12.96 13.30
N SER A 83 1.52 -12.12 13.53
CA SER A 83 1.34 -10.66 13.49
C SER A 83 2.61 -9.94 13.09
N VAL A 84 2.50 -8.89 12.27
CA VAL A 84 3.62 -8.03 11.87
C VAL A 84 3.27 -6.57 12.14
N GLU A 85 4.24 -5.77 12.56
CA GLU A 85 4.14 -4.31 12.57
C GLU A 85 5.11 -3.73 11.55
N TYR A 86 4.65 -2.80 10.70
CA TYR A 86 5.53 -2.09 9.77
C TYR A 86 5.78 -0.67 10.26
N VAL A 87 7.06 -0.27 10.26
CA VAL A 87 7.53 1.07 10.59
C VAL A 87 8.19 1.66 9.35
N ILE A 88 7.73 2.83 8.93
CA ILE A 88 8.20 3.48 7.72
C ILE A 88 8.98 4.74 8.09
N ARG A 89 10.06 5.02 7.36
CA ARG A 89 10.78 6.30 7.46
C ARG A 89 11.20 6.81 6.09
N MET A 90 11.46 8.11 6.03
CA MET A 90 12.09 8.74 4.88
C MET A 90 13.59 8.88 5.15
N ASP A 91 14.43 8.25 4.34
CA ASP A 91 15.89 8.21 4.52
C ASP A 91 16.57 9.33 3.72
N SER A 92 16.10 9.58 2.50
CA SER A 92 16.57 10.67 1.64
C SER A 92 15.43 11.34 0.91
N LEU A 93 15.46 12.68 0.90
CA LEU A 93 14.47 13.51 0.21
C LEU A 93 15.19 14.71 -0.44
N PRO A 94 14.97 15.00 -1.74
CA PRO A 94 15.57 16.15 -2.39
C PRO A 94 15.08 17.46 -1.77
N ASP A 95 15.96 18.46 -1.64
CA ASP A 95 15.69 19.70 -0.93
C ASP A 95 14.47 20.49 -1.46
N HIS A 96 14.13 20.34 -2.73
CA HIS A 96 12.98 21.01 -3.37
C HIS A 96 11.65 20.26 -3.23
N VAL A 97 11.65 19.11 -2.55
CA VAL A 97 10.46 18.33 -2.24
C VAL A 97 9.91 18.72 -0.87
N ALA A 98 8.66 19.16 -0.84
CA ALA A 98 7.99 19.58 0.39
C ALA A 98 7.44 18.42 1.21
N ASN A 99 6.90 17.40 0.55
CA ASN A 99 6.43 16.19 1.18
C ASN A 99 6.30 15.03 0.20
N VAL A 100 6.25 13.83 0.77
CA VAL A 100 5.95 12.58 0.07
C VAL A 100 4.80 11.90 0.78
N THR A 101 3.78 11.50 0.04
CA THR A 101 2.70 10.66 0.56
C THR A 101 2.81 9.26 0.00
N LEU A 102 2.85 8.26 0.88
CA LEU A 102 2.82 6.84 0.54
C LEU A 102 1.41 6.33 0.77
N GLU A 103 0.81 5.74 -0.26
CA GLU A 103 -0.46 5.05 -0.18
C GLU A 103 -0.24 3.54 -0.20
N PHE A 104 -0.98 2.79 0.63
CA PHE A 104 -0.82 1.34 0.73
C PHE A 104 -2.00 0.61 0.11
N GLY A 105 -1.70 -0.52 -0.52
CA GLY A 105 -2.68 -1.39 -1.15
C GLY A 105 -3.21 -2.47 -0.20
N GLY A 106 -2.35 -2.99 0.68
CA GLY A 106 -2.73 -4.07 1.60
C GLY A 106 -1.54 -4.65 2.35
N VAL A 107 -1.86 -5.40 3.40
CA VAL A 107 -0.94 -6.34 4.05
C VAL A 107 -1.48 -7.75 3.86
N TYR A 108 -0.67 -8.61 3.26
CA TYR A 108 -1.07 -9.97 2.93
C TYR A 108 -0.21 -10.98 3.68
N PHE A 109 -0.81 -12.12 4.03
CA PHE A 109 -0.10 -13.28 4.55
C PHE A 109 -0.36 -14.50 3.68
N SER A 110 0.61 -15.40 3.56
CA SER A 110 0.47 -16.66 2.83
C SER A 110 0.56 -17.87 3.76
N GLU A 111 -0.13 -18.96 3.43
CA GLU A 111 0.07 -20.25 4.11
C GLU A 111 1.40 -20.91 3.74
N ARG A 112 1.97 -20.56 2.57
CA ARG A 112 3.25 -21.09 2.08
C ARG A 112 4.19 -19.96 1.67
N PRO A 113 5.50 -20.09 1.94
CA PRO A 113 6.50 -19.12 1.51
C PRO A 113 6.45 -18.78 0.02
N ASP A 114 6.33 -19.81 -0.83
CA ASP A 114 6.36 -19.65 -2.28
C ASP A 114 5.11 -18.94 -2.85
N ASP A 115 4.05 -18.77 -2.05
CA ASP A 115 2.79 -18.18 -2.49
C ASP A 115 2.70 -16.66 -2.21
N ILE A 116 3.65 -16.07 -1.46
CA ILE A 116 3.51 -14.69 -0.96
C ILE A 116 3.41 -13.65 -2.09
N ASP A 117 4.21 -13.77 -3.14
CA ASP A 117 4.17 -12.86 -4.28
C ASP A 117 2.84 -12.96 -5.05
N SER A 118 2.18 -14.13 -5.01
CA SER A 118 0.86 -14.33 -5.63
C SER A 118 -0.26 -13.70 -4.80
N CYS A 119 -0.03 -13.42 -3.52
CA CYS A 119 -1.04 -12.83 -2.64
C CYS A 119 -1.35 -11.36 -2.95
N ALA A 120 -0.46 -10.61 -3.59
CA ALA A 120 -0.80 -9.27 -4.12
C ALA A 120 -1.55 -9.34 -5.47
N GLY A 121 -1.70 -10.54 -6.04
CA GLY A 121 -2.04 -10.75 -7.44
C GLY A 121 -0.85 -10.53 -8.37
N VAL A 122 -0.96 -11.10 -9.57
CA VAL A 122 0.12 -11.32 -10.56
C VAL A 122 1.18 -10.20 -10.65
N ALA A 123 2.44 -10.64 -10.54
CA ALA A 123 3.66 -9.90 -10.82
C ALA A 123 3.72 -9.30 -12.26
N PRO A 124 4.59 -8.29 -12.48
CA PRO A 124 4.62 -7.44 -13.69
C PRO A 124 4.89 -8.20 -15.00
N PRO A 125 4.50 -7.65 -16.18
CA PRO A 125 4.83 -6.28 -16.57
C PRO A 125 3.57 -5.44 -16.81
N MET A 126 3.33 -4.43 -15.98
CA MET A 126 2.40 -3.37 -16.37
C MET A 126 3.20 -2.43 -17.27
N ASP A 127 3.04 -2.62 -18.58
CA ASP A 127 3.71 -1.84 -19.61
C ASP A 127 3.47 -0.33 -19.42
N ASN A 128 4.57 0.41 -19.41
CA ASN A 128 4.71 1.86 -19.30
C ASN A 128 3.72 2.67 -20.19
N ARG A 129 3.36 3.92 -19.84
CA ARG A 129 4.25 5.07 -20.06
C ARG A 129 4.28 6.15 -18.96
N TYR A 130 3.32 6.28 -18.03
CA TYR A 130 3.40 7.26 -16.90
C TYR A 130 2.43 7.02 -15.71
N ASP A 131 1.86 5.83 -15.50
CA ASP A 131 0.53 5.69 -14.86
C ASP A 131 0.43 6.08 -13.37
N PRO A 132 -0.21 7.22 -12.99
CA PRO A 132 -0.70 7.46 -11.64
C PRO A 132 -2.22 7.29 -11.65
N THR A 133 -2.70 6.08 -11.44
CA THR A 133 -3.78 5.81 -10.49
C THR A 133 -3.70 4.32 -10.23
N PRO A 134 -3.41 3.90 -8.99
CA PRO A 134 -3.40 2.49 -8.68
C PRO A 134 -4.76 1.88 -9.03
N THR A 135 -4.73 0.91 -9.93
CA THR A 135 -5.84 -0.03 -10.05
C THR A 135 -6.00 -0.63 -8.65
N PRO A 136 -7.22 -0.71 -8.08
CA PRO A 136 -7.44 -1.47 -6.85
C PRO A 136 -6.70 -2.80 -6.99
N LEU A 137 -5.83 -3.11 -6.02
CA LEU A 137 -5.07 -4.36 -6.08
C LEU A 137 -6.08 -5.49 -6.32
N PRO A 138 -5.81 -6.39 -7.29
CA PRO A 138 -6.67 -7.53 -7.50
C PRO A 138 -6.77 -8.33 -6.21
N THR A 139 -7.91 -8.97 -5.99
CA THR A 139 -8.07 -9.86 -4.84
C THR A 139 -6.97 -10.94 -4.86
N PRO A 140 -6.31 -11.21 -3.72
CA PRO A 140 -5.28 -12.24 -3.61
C PRO A 140 -5.70 -13.58 -4.22
N ALA A 141 -4.81 -14.23 -4.96
CA ALA A 141 -5.06 -15.56 -5.51
C ALA A 141 -4.30 -16.63 -4.70
N GLY A 142 -5.00 -17.65 -4.21
CA GLY A 142 -4.40 -18.77 -3.46
C GLY A 142 -4.77 -18.80 -1.97
N ALA A 143 -3.98 -19.53 -1.18
CA ALA A 143 -4.13 -19.63 0.28
C ALA A 143 -3.54 -18.38 0.97
N CYS A 144 -4.17 -17.24 0.72
CA CYS A 144 -3.76 -15.94 1.21
C CYS A 144 -4.76 -15.40 2.24
N TRP A 145 -4.26 -14.56 3.14
CA TRP A 145 -5.03 -13.79 4.08
C TRP A 145 -4.78 -12.31 3.84
N ASP A 146 -5.86 -11.54 3.64
CA ASP A 146 -5.83 -10.10 3.56
C ASP A 146 -6.07 -9.53 4.98
N ALA A 147 -5.04 -8.93 5.56
CA ALA A 147 -5.11 -8.27 6.86
C ALA A 147 -5.64 -6.83 6.78
N GLY A 148 -6.01 -6.36 5.58
CA GLY A 148 -6.49 -5.02 5.29
C GLY A 148 -5.38 -4.07 4.82
N SER A 149 -5.76 -2.82 4.56
CA SER A 149 -4.84 -1.77 4.11
C SER A 149 -4.36 -0.90 5.26
N ALA A 150 -3.08 -0.52 5.22
CA ALA A 150 -2.54 0.52 6.09
C ALA A 150 -3.08 1.91 5.71
N SER A 151 -3.09 2.82 6.68
CA SER A 151 -3.40 4.23 6.41
C SER A 151 -2.26 4.87 5.60
N ALA A 152 -2.60 5.76 4.68
CA ALA A 152 -1.60 6.55 3.97
C ALA A 152 -0.76 7.37 4.97
N VAL A 153 0.53 7.50 4.69
CA VAL A 153 1.46 8.27 5.50
C VAL A 153 2.08 9.38 4.68
N THR A 154 2.14 10.58 5.23
CA THR A 154 2.82 11.71 4.62
C THR A 154 4.05 12.06 5.44
N PHE A 155 5.20 12.18 4.76
CA PHE A 155 6.46 12.60 5.33
C PHE A 155 6.82 14.00 4.82
N VAL A 156 7.22 14.87 5.73
CA VAL A 156 7.92 16.12 5.44
C VAL A 156 9.42 16.01 5.78
N PRO A 157 10.29 16.88 5.24
CA PRO A 157 11.70 16.89 5.62
C PRO A 157 11.88 16.95 7.15
N GLY A 158 12.62 15.99 7.69
CA GLY A 158 12.90 15.88 9.13
C GLY A 158 11.85 15.13 9.96
N ASP A 159 10.80 14.59 9.34
CA ASP A 159 9.95 13.60 10.02
C ASP A 159 10.77 12.37 10.41
N GLY A 160 10.45 11.81 11.58
CA GLY A 160 10.99 10.53 12.03
C GLY A 160 10.18 9.35 11.50
N GLU A 161 10.16 8.28 12.26
CA GLU A 161 9.49 7.03 11.89
C GLU A 161 7.97 7.09 12.10
N ARG A 162 7.23 6.31 11.30
CA ARG A 162 5.77 6.17 11.37
C ARG A 162 5.41 4.69 11.40
N SER A 163 4.78 4.24 12.48
CA SER A 163 4.15 2.91 12.53
C SER A 163 2.86 2.91 11.72
N LEU A 164 2.65 1.84 10.96
CA LEU A 164 1.40 1.54 10.26
C LEU A 164 0.41 0.74 11.14
N GLY A 165 0.83 0.38 12.35
CA GLY A 165 0.10 -0.49 13.25
C GLY A 165 0.42 -1.97 13.02
N THR A 166 -0.20 -2.82 13.86
CA THR A 166 -0.06 -4.27 13.81
C THR A 166 -1.12 -4.89 12.90
N PHE A 167 -0.68 -5.79 12.04
CA PHE A 167 -1.52 -6.60 11.16
C PHE A 167 -1.46 -8.05 11.62
N GLU A 168 -2.61 -8.73 11.69
CA GLU A 168 -2.71 -10.11 12.18
C GLU A 168 -3.34 -11.05 11.17
N ALA A 169 -2.88 -12.30 11.19
CA ALA A 169 -3.49 -13.41 10.47
C ALA A 169 -3.64 -14.65 11.38
N PRO A 170 -4.61 -15.53 11.10
CA PRO A 170 -4.67 -16.83 11.74
C PRO A 170 -3.34 -17.58 11.58
N GLY A 171 -2.88 -18.29 12.62
CA GLY A 171 -1.56 -18.94 12.65
C GLY A 171 -1.25 -20.00 11.60
N ARG A 172 -2.21 -20.31 10.72
CA ARG A 172 -1.98 -21.15 9.53
C ARG A 172 -1.34 -20.39 8.37
N PHE A 173 -1.39 -19.06 8.38
CA PHE A 173 -0.76 -18.18 7.40
C PHE A 173 0.64 -17.75 7.85
N ASP A 174 1.44 -18.72 8.31
CA ASP A 174 2.81 -18.54 8.76
C ASP A 174 3.84 -18.79 7.65
N GLY A 175 3.42 -18.68 6.38
CA GLY A 175 4.26 -18.91 5.21
C GLY A 175 4.96 -17.65 4.70
N GLY A 176 4.35 -16.47 4.78
CA GLY A 176 4.98 -15.22 4.38
C GLY A 176 4.09 -14.01 4.68
N ASP A 177 4.67 -12.82 4.73
CA ASP A 177 3.94 -11.55 4.83
C ASP A 177 4.41 -10.55 3.77
N MET A 178 3.52 -9.65 3.37
CA MET A 178 3.82 -8.64 2.36
C MET A 178 3.11 -7.34 2.65
N LEU A 179 3.87 -6.24 2.67
CA LEU A 179 3.34 -4.88 2.56
C LEU A 179 3.37 -4.44 1.11
N VAL A 180 2.22 -4.00 0.59
CA VAL A 180 2.13 -3.42 -0.76
C VAL A 180 1.99 -1.92 -0.67
N VAL A 181 2.98 -1.20 -1.22
CA VAL A 181 2.84 0.22 -1.53
C VAL A 181 2.20 0.35 -2.89
N ARG A 182 1.22 1.23 -2.96
CA ARG A 182 0.29 1.37 -4.06
C ARG A 182 0.55 2.63 -4.87
N ASP A 183 0.94 3.71 -4.21
CA ASP A 183 1.26 4.97 -4.86
C ASP A 183 2.24 5.78 -4.01
N VAL A 184 3.06 6.58 -4.68
CA VAL A 184 4.00 7.54 -4.09
C VAL A 184 3.79 8.91 -4.71
N VAL A 185 3.16 9.81 -3.95
CA VAL A 185 2.90 11.18 -4.38
C VAL A 185 3.98 12.11 -3.85
N VAL A 186 4.88 12.54 -4.74
CA VAL A 186 5.91 13.54 -4.45
C VAL A 186 5.33 14.94 -4.69
N ARG A 187 5.33 15.80 -3.66
CA ARG A 187 4.89 17.21 -3.77
C ARG A 187 6.05 18.17 -3.59
N LEU A 188 6.17 19.12 -4.51
CA LEU A 188 7.21 20.14 -4.51
C LEU A 188 6.83 21.32 -3.60
N GLU A 189 7.79 22.17 -3.25
CA GLU A 189 7.57 23.38 -2.45
C GLU A 189 6.52 24.34 -3.03
N ASN A 190 6.36 24.36 -4.34
CA ASN A 190 5.34 25.16 -5.02
C ASN A 190 3.91 24.55 -4.92
N GLY A 191 3.76 23.43 -4.20
CA GLY A 191 2.50 22.71 -3.97
C GLY A 191 2.09 21.76 -5.11
N THR A 192 2.82 21.73 -6.22
CA THR A 192 2.52 20.84 -7.35
C THR A 192 3.00 19.42 -7.07
N ALA A 193 2.26 18.43 -7.59
CA ALA A 193 2.71 17.04 -7.59
C ALA A 193 3.69 16.83 -8.75
N ALA A 194 4.78 16.11 -8.50
CA ALA A 194 5.69 15.69 -9.55
C ALA A 194 4.96 14.74 -10.52
N THR A 195 5.18 14.92 -11.82
CA THR A 195 4.48 14.16 -12.88
C THR A 195 5.33 13.06 -13.50
N LYS A 196 6.56 12.86 -13.01
CA LYS A 196 7.57 11.96 -13.57
C LYS A 196 8.29 11.22 -12.45
N VAL A 197 7.53 10.44 -11.69
CA VAL A 197 8.04 9.59 -10.60
C VAL A 197 8.10 8.16 -11.12
N TYR A 198 9.27 7.53 -10.94
CA TYR A 198 9.43 6.10 -11.14
C TYR A 198 9.39 5.41 -9.80
N ASP A 199 8.27 4.76 -9.61
CA ASP A 199 7.90 3.91 -8.51
C ASP A 199 7.60 2.58 -9.19
N THR A 200 8.57 1.67 -9.20
CA THR A 200 8.23 0.28 -9.49
C THR A 200 7.77 -0.33 -8.20
N ASP A 201 6.45 -0.43 -8.05
CA ASP A 201 5.71 -1.30 -7.13
C ASP A 201 6.62 -1.98 -6.11
N PHE A 202 7.01 -1.27 -5.05
CA PHE A 202 7.83 -1.92 -4.03
C PHE A 202 6.90 -2.70 -3.10
N THR A 203 6.79 -3.97 -3.41
CA THR A 203 6.29 -4.98 -2.50
C THR A 203 7.41 -5.36 -1.56
N LEU A 204 7.16 -5.29 -0.26
CA LEU A 204 8.05 -5.90 0.72
C LEU A 204 7.51 -7.28 1.05
N ALA A 205 7.85 -8.27 0.23
CA ALA A 205 7.48 -9.66 0.47
C ALA A 205 8.54 -10.37 1.32
N ARG A 206 8.08 -11.14 2.31
CA ARG A 206 8.91 -11.93 3.20
C ARG A 206 8.39 -13.36 3.24
N THR A 207 9.29 -14.32 3.19
CA THR A 207 8.99 -15.76 3.11
C THR A 207 8.88 -16.43 4.48
N GLU A 208 8.91 -15.66 5.56
CA GLU A 208 8.71 -16.12 6.93
C GLU A 208 7.99 -15.00 7.72
N PRO A 209 6.70 -15.17 8.09
CA PRO A 209 5.99 -14.24 8.95
C PRO A 209 6.56 -14.33 10.33
N THR A 210 7.13 -13.23 10.78
CA THR A 210 7.68 -13.11 12.10
C THR A 210 6.67 -12.42 13.01
N THR A 211 6.73 -12.72 14.31
CA THR A 211 6.11 -11.89 15.35
C THR A 211 7.06 -10.72 15.68
N GLU A 212 7.28 -9.82 14.72
CA GLU A 212 8.26 -8.75 14.86
C GLU A 212 7.82 -7.43 14.19
N THR A 213 8.58 -6.38 14.50
CA THR A 213 8.46 -5.05 13.88
C THR A 213 9.47 -4.92 12.75
N VAL A 214 9.02 -4.46 11.58
CA VAL A 214 9.80 -4.41 10.34
C VAL A 214 9.96 -2.96 9.90
N GLY A 215 11.20 -2.52 9.70
CA GLY A 215 11.53 -1.18 9.22
C GLY A 215 11.64 -1.13 7.69
N LEU A 216 10.93 -0.20 7.06
CA LEU A 216 11.07 0.15 5.64
C LEU A 216 11.52 1.60 5.49
N ALA A 217 12.73 1.80 4.99
CA ALA A 217 13.28 3.09 4.66
C ALA A 217 13.04 3.42 3.19
N VAL A 218 12.50 4.59 2.92
CA VAL A 218 12.19 5.10 1.57
C VAL A 218 13.13 6.25 1.22
N SER A 219 13.71 6.21 0.03
CA SER A 219 14.59 7.25 -0.52
C SER A 219 14.04 7.76 -1.84
N ILE A 220 13.98 9.08 -1.98
CA ILE A 220 13.62 9.74 -3.23
C ILE A 220 14.88 10.34 -3.85
N SER A 221 15.20 9.91 -5.07
CA SER A 221 16.28 10.44 -5.88
C SER A 221 15.71 11.32 -6.99
N TYR A 222 16.46 12.36 -7.40
CA TYR A 222 16.08 13.28 -8.47
C TYR A 222 17.21 13.41 -9.49
N ASP A 223 16.94 13.08 -10.75
CA ASP A 223 17.85 13.16 -11.88
C ASP A 223 17.08 13.55 -13.16
N PRO A 224 16.79 14.84 -13.38
CA PRO A 224 16.00 15.33 -14.50
C PRO A 224 16.76 15.33 -15.84
N ASP A 225 18.09 15.22 -15.79
CA ASP A 225 18.96 15.33 -16.96
C ASP A 225 19.25 13.96 -17.59
N SER A 226 18.74 12.88 -16.99
CA SER A 226 18.87 11.52 -17.50
C SER A 226 18.20 11.38 -18.86
N THR A 227 18.99 11.28 -19.93
CA THR A 227 18.47 11.06 -21.28
C THR A 227 18.02 9.62 -21.53
N ASP A 228 18.40 8.71 -20.64
CA ASP A 228 18.18 7.27 -20.79
C ASP A 228 16.84 6.82 -20.17
N ARG A 229 16.10 7.72 -19.50
CA ARG A 229 14.89 7.39 -18.75
C ARG A 229 13.80 8.46 -18.95
N PRO A 230 12.51 8.08 -18.96
CA PRO A 230 11.41 9.02 -19.11
C PRO A 230 10.95 9.70 -17.81
N TRP A 231 11.59 9.43 -16.66
CA TRP A 231 11.24 9.94 -15.34
C TRP A 231 12.35 10.80 -14.73
N ASP A 232 11.98 11.73 -13.83
CA ASP A 232 12.91 12.65 -13.18
C ASP A 232 13.15 12.25 -11.71
N TYR A 233 12.19 11.56 -11.07
CA TYR A 233 12.30 11.06 -9.70
C TYR A 233 12.33 9.53 -9.69
N THR A 234 13.08 8.94 -8.77
CA THR A 234 13.10 7.49 -8.53
C THR A 234 12.88 7.23 -7.05
N VAL A 235 12.03 6.25 -6.73
CA VAL A 235 11.81 5.75 -5.38
C VAL A 235 12.66 4.50 -5.17
N GLU A 236 13.43 4.48 -4.10
CA GLU A 236 14.21 3.33 -3.66
C GLU A 236 13.81 2.95 -2.24
N THR A 237 13.85 1.65 -1.95
CA THR A 237 13.53 1.15 -0.61
C THR A 237 14.59 0.22 -0.06
N SER A 238 14.77 0.27 1.25
CA SER A 238 15.65 -0.65 1.99
C SER A 238 15.03 -1.05 3.31
N LEU A 239 15.41 -2.23 3.80
CA LEU A 239 15.04 -2.70 5.13
C LEU A 239 15.96 -2.10 6.19
N PHE A 240 15.40 -1.81 7.37
CA PHE A 240 16.17 -1.47 8.56
C PHE A 240 15.59 -2.15 9.79
N ASP A 241 16.40 -2.30 10.85
CA ASP A 241 15.93 -2.77 12.15
C ASP A 241 15.37 -1.58 12.95
N PRO A 242 14.07 -1.56 13.30
CA PRO A 242 13.46 -0.47 14.09
C PRO A 242 13.95 -0.40 15.54
N THR A 243 14.74 -1.37 15.99
CA THR A 243 15.21 -1.47 17.37
C THR A 243 16.65 -1.01 17.59
N ASP A 244 17.38 -0.69 16.50
CA ASP A 244 18.73 -0.11 16.51
C ASP A 244 18.72 1.43 16.65
#